data_AF-A0A2T2TLY4-F1
#
_entry.id   AF-A0A2T2TLY4-F1
#
_cell.length_a   1.000
_cell.length_b   1.000
_cell.length_c   1.000
_cell.angle_alpha   90.00
_cell.angle_beta   90.00
_cell.angle_gamma   90.00
#
_symmetry.space_group_name_H-M   'P 1'
#
loop_
_entity.id
_entity.type
_entity.pdbx_description
1 polymer ?
#
loop_
_entity_poly.entity_id
_entity_poly.type
_entity_poly.pdbx_seq_one_letter_code
_entity_poly.pdbx_strand_id
1 'polypeptide(L)'
;TGTAAAFAITDAPVDFAAIDAEPVRLVFLLVGTEAAKSEHIRILSRISRLVSRRPLRKTLMQAETPEDVLGAFAEAEQALAR
;
A
#
# COMPACT_ATOMS: atom_id res chain seq x y z
N THR A 1 -12.21 11.58 -12.43
CA THR A 1 -11.29 10.79 -11.61
C THR A 1 -10.18 11.72 -11.16
N GLY A 2 -10.16 12.12 -9.88
CA GLY A 2 -9.29 13.19 -9.38
C GLY A 2 -7.98 12.71 -8.76
N THR A 3 -7.86 11.39 -8.52
CA THR A 3 -6.76 10.74 -7.82
C THR A 3 -6.25 9.54 -8.62
N ALA A 4 -4.95 9.42 -8.75
CA ALA A 4 -4.21 8.26 -9.24
C ALA A 4 -3.39 7.65 -8.09
N ALA A 5 -3.21 6.33 -8.13
CA ALA A 5 -2.43 5.59 -7.15
C ALA A 5 -1.43 4.67 -7.83
N ALA A 6 -0.28 4.48 -7.22
CA ALA A 6 0.67 3.44 -7.58
C ALA A 6 1.18 2.73 -6.34
N PHE A 7 1.52 1.46 -6.49
CA PHE A 7 2.17 0.65 -5.47
C PHE A 7 3.44 0.06 -6.07
N ALA A 8 4.49 0.00 -5.26
CA ALA A 8 5.76 -0.58 -5.63
C ALA A 8 6.33 -1.41 -4.50
N ILE A 9 7.01 -2.49 -4.87
CA ILE A 9 7.92 -3.25 -4.02
C ILE A 9 9.31 -2.95 -4.55
N THR A 10 10.19 -2.42 -3.71
CA THR A 10 11.57 -2.14 -4.14
C THR A 10 12.37 -3.43 -4.21
N ASP A 11 13.32 -3.54 -5.13
CA ASP A 11 14.19 -4.73 -5.25
C ASP A 11 15.03 -4.94 -3.98
N ALA A 12 15.57 -3.85 -3.43
CA ALA A 12 16.36 -3.84 -2.20
C ALA A 12 15.74 -2.91 -1.14
N PRO A 13 16.03 -3.11 0.17
CA PRO A 13 15.64 -2.16 1.21
C PRO A 13 16.20 -0.77 0.93
N VAL A 14 15.35 0.25 1.05
CA VAL A 14 15.72 1.65 0.83
C VAL A 14 15.77 2.38 2.16
N ASP A 15 16.89 3.03 2.46
CA ASP A 15 16.95 3.98 3.58
C ASP A 15 16.09 5.19 3.24
N PHE A 16 14.93 5.26 3.89
CA PHE A 16 13.93 6.30 3.67
C PHE A 16 13.80 7.24 4.87
N ALA A 17 14.74 7.17 5.83
CA ALA A 17 14.66 7.87 7.11
C ALA A 17 13.27 7.68 7.78
N ALA A 18 12.77 6.44 7.77
CA ALA A 18 11.50 6.10 8.38
C ALA A 18 11.54 6.36 9.90
N ILE A 19 10.38 6.63 10.49
CA ILE A 19 10.25 7.00 11.92
C ILE A 19 10.77 5.89 12.84
N ASP A 20 10.63 4.63 12.42
CA ASP A 20 11.11 3.45 13.14
C ASP A 20 12.58 3.11 12.83
N ALA A 21 13.25 3.93 12.00
CA ALA A 21 14.62 3.71 11.52
C ALA A 21 14.83 2.39 10.74
N GLU A 22 13.76 1.76 10.27
CA GLU A 22 13.84 0.56 9.44
C GLU A 22 13.81 0.93 7.94
N PRO A 23 14.57 0.24 7.08
CA PRO A 23 14.54 0.49 5.65
C PRO A 23 13.21 0.04 5.03
N VAL A 24 12.74 0.78 4.03
CA VAL A 24 11.44 0.60 3.39
C VAL A 24 11.55 -0.35 2.20
N ARG A 25 10.55 -1.22 2.05
CA ARG A 25 10.35 -2.08 0.86
C ARG A 25 9.04 -1.82 0.12
N LEU A 26 7.99 -1.45 0.84
CA LEU A 26 6.64 -1.29 0.30
C LEU A 26 6.30 0.19 0.22
N VAL A 27 5.98 0.67 -0.98
CA VAL A 27 5.75 2.10 -1.24
C VAL A 27 4.38 2.30 -1.89
N PHE A 28 3.64 3.28 -1.40
CA PHE A 28 2.41 3.76 -2.03
C PHE A 28 2.59 5.22 -2.45
N LEU A 29 2.18 5.52 -3.68
CA LEU A 29 2.08 6.87 -4.20
C LEU A 29 0.62 7.20 -4.43
N LEU A 30 0.16 8.34 -3.92
CA LEU A 30 -1.16 8.90 -4.19
C LEU A 30 -0.97 10.31 -4.75
N VAL A 31 -1.49 10.55 -5.94
CA VAL A 31 -1.39 11.84 -6.62
C VAL A 31 -2.78 12.25 -7.09
N GLY A 32 -3.18 13.47 -6.80
CA GLY A 32 -4.47 13.98 -7.23
C GLY A 32 -4.51 15.49 -7.21
N THR A 33 -5.64 16.03 -7.69
CA THR A 33 -5.86 17.49 -7.68
C THR A 33 -6.11 17.98 -6.26
N GLU A 34 -6.00 19.29 -6.04
CA GLU A 34 -6.20 19.87 -4.71
C GLU A 34 -7.61 19.61 -4.14
N ALA A 35 -8.61 19.48 -5.02
CA ALA A 35 -9.98 19.14 -4.64
C ALA A 35 -10.13 17.70 -4.11
N ALA A 36 -9.15 16.81 -4.33
CA ALA A 36 -9.19 15.40 -3.96
C ALA A 36 -8.69 15.10 -2.54
N LYS A 37 -8.38 16.12 -1.72
CA LYS A 37 -7.84 15.94 -0.34
C LYS A 37 -8.64 14.95 0.52
N SER A 38 -9.97 15.07 0.53
CA SER A 38 -10.84 14.19 1.32
C SER A 38 -10.81 12.74 0.82
N GLU A 39 -10.67 12.55 -0.49
CA GLU A 39 -10.53 11.22 -1.11
C GLU A 39 -9.18 10.60 -0.73
N HIS A 40 -8.08 11.36 -0.78
CA HIS A 40 -6.75 10.90 -0.36
C HIS A 40 -6.75 10.41 1.08
N ILE A 41 -7.35 11.15 2.02
CA ILE A 41 -7.41 10.75 3.43
C ILE A 41 -8.18 9.43 3.58
N ARG A 42 -9.29 9.26 2.85
CA ARG A 42 -10.07 8.02 2.89
C ARG A 42 -9.26 6.83 2.37
N ILE A 43 -8.55 7.00 1.25
CA ILE A 43 -7.68 5.98 0.67
C ILE A 43 -6.56 5.62 1.64
N LEU A 44 -5.84 6.61 2.17
CA LEU A 44 -4.75 6.41 3.15
C LEU A 44 -5.25 5.67 4.40
N SER A 45 -6.43 6.01 4.92
CA SER A 45 -7.04 5.31 6.04
C SER A 45 -7.29 3.82 5.73
N ARG A 46 -7.73 3.49 4.52
CA ARG A 46 -7.94 2.09 4.10
C ARG A 46 -6.61 1.35 3.93
N ILE A 47 -5.65 1.95 3.23
CA ILE A 47 -4.31 1.39 3.05
C ILE A 47 -3.67 1.12 4.42
N SER A 48 -3.67 2.10 5.33
CA SER A 48 -3.09 1.97 6.68
C SER A 48 -3.66 0.77 7.44
N ARG A 49 -4.99 0.58 7.41
CA ARG A 49 -5.63 -0.59 8.03
C ARG A 49 -5.18 -1.91 7.41
N LEU A 50 -5.13 -1.99 6.08
CA LEU A 50 -4.72 -3.21 5.38
C LEU A 50 -3.25 -3.54 5.68
N VAL A 51 -2.34 -2.59 5.46
CA VAL A 51 -0.90 -2.82 5.60
C VAL A 51 -0.46 -3.02 7.03
N SER A 52 -1.26 -2.62 8.04
CA SER A 52 -1.01 -2.95 9.44
C SER A 52 -1.02 -4.46 9.69
N ARG A 53 -1.71 -5.24 8.84
CA ARG A 53 -1.81 -6.70 8.94
C ARG A 53 -0.52 -7.35 8.44
N ARG A 54 0.19 -8.02 9.35
CA ARG A 54 1.41 -8.79 9.03
C ARG A 54 1.22 -9.83 7.91
N PRO A 55 0.10 -10.57 7.80
CA PRO A 55 -0.11 -11.51 6.70
C PRO A 55 -0.05 -10.85 5.32
N LEU A 56 -0.76 -9.73 5.11
CA LEU A 56 -0.74 -9.01 3.84
C LEU A 56 0.69 -8.57 3.48
N ARG A 57 1.43 -7.99 4.43
CA ARG A 57 2.83 -7.57 4.17
C ARG A 57 3.69 -8.75 3.74
N LYS A 58 3.53 -9.93 4.34
CA LYS A 58 4.27 -11.13 3.94
C LYS A 58 3.93 -11.57 2.51
N THR A 59 2.65 -11.60 2.16
CA THR A 59 2.20 -11.96 0.81
C THR A 59 2.73 -10.98 -0.23
N LEU A 60 2.64 -9.67 0.04
CA LEU A 60 3.16 -8.63 -0.87
C LEU A 60 4.67 -8.77 -1.09
N MET A 61 5.45 -9.13 -0.06
CA MET A 61 6.90 -9.36 -0.20
C MET A 61 7.26 -10.58 -1.05
N GLN A 62 6.30 -11.44 -1.40
CA GLN A 62 6.47 -12.63 -2.24
C GLN A 62 5.84 -12.47 -3.62
N ALA A 63 5.17 -11.34 -3.89
CA ALA A 63 4.55 -11.08 -5.18
C ALA A 63 5.61 -10.84 -6.26
N GLU A 64 5.46 -11.50 -7.41
CA GLU A 64 6.38 -11.36 -8.55
C GLU A 64 5.74 -10.59 -9.70
N THR A 65 4.40 -10.54 -9.77
CA THR A 65 3.67 -9.83 -10.80
C THR A 65 2.67 -8.80 -10.23
N PRO A 66 2.22 -7.83 -11.05
CA PRO A 66 1.15 -6.92 -10.65
C PRO A 66 -0.16 -7.63 -10.26
N GLU A 67 -0.46 -8.77 -10.88
CA GLU A 67 -1.64 -9.57 -10.59
C GLU A 67 -1.58 -10.18 -9.18
N ASP A 68 -0.41 -10.66 -8.75
CA ASP A 68 -0.19 -11.17 -7.38
C ASP A 68 -0.48 -10.09 -6.34
N VAL A 69 0.01 -8.88 -6.59
CA VAL A 69 -0.21 -7.71 -5.73
C VAL A 69 -1.71 -7.39 -5.64
N LEU A 70 -2.38 -7.29 -6.78
CA LEU A 70 -3.82 -7.00 -6.83
C LEU A 70 -4.64 -8.10 -6.13
N GLY A 71 -4.28 -9.36 -6.32
CA GLY A 71 -4.87 -10.51 -5.63
C GLY A 71 -4.71 -10.43 -4.13
N ALA A 72 -3.49 -10.13 -3.64
CA ALA A 72 -3.22 -9.99 -2.21
C ALA A 72 -4.05 -8.89 -1.56
N PHE A 73 -4.22 -7.74 -2.21
CA PHE A 73 -5.11 -6.68 -1.72
C PHE A 73 -6.58 -7.09 -1.72
N ALA A 74 -7.06 -7.75 -2.78
CA ALA A 74 -8.44 -8.21 -2.87
C ALA A 74 -8.78 -9.21 -1.75
N GLU A 75 -7.89 -10.17 -1.48
CA GLU A 75 -8.05 -11.13 -0.38
C GLU A 75 -8.03 -10.44 0.99
N ALA A 76 -7.08 -9.51 1.21
CA ALA A 76 -7.01 -8.77 2.46
C ALA A 76 -8.24 -7.88 2.71
N GLU A 77 -8.81 -7.31 1.65
CA GLU A 77 -10.06 -6.55 1.69
C GLU A 77 -11.24 -7.44 2.11
N GLN A 78 -11.37 -8.63 1.52
CA GLN A 78 -12.40 -9.60 1.91
C GLN A 78 -12.25 -10.04 3.37
N ALA A 79 -11.01 -10.24 3.83
CA ALA A 79 -10.70 -10.61 5.21
C ALA A 79 -10.85 -9.46 6.22
N LEU A 80 -11.02 -8.21 5.77
CA LEU A 80 -11.31 -7.04 6.61
C LEU A 80 -12.82 -6.73 6.69
N ALA A 81 -13.59 -7.19 5.71
CA ALA A 81 -15.05 -7.05 5.67
C ALA A 81 -15.79 -8.12 6.50
N ARG A 82 -15.09 -9.16 6.94
CA ARG A 82 -15.57 -10.19 7.87
C ARG A 82 -15.16 -9.82 9.29
#